data_AF-A0A5N5N6J3-F1
#
_entry.id   AF-A0A5N5N6J3-F1
#
_cell.length_a   1.000
_cell.length_b   1.000
_cell.length_c   1.000
_cell.angle_alpha   90.00
_cell.angle_beta   90.00
_cell.angle_gamma   90.00
#
_symmetry.space_group_name_H-M   'P 1'
#
loop_
_entity.id
_entity.type
_entity.pdbx_description
1 polymer ?
#
loop_
_entity_poly.entity_id
_entity_poly.type
_entity_poly.pdbx_seq_one_letter_code
_entity_poly.pdbx_strand_id
1 'polypeptide(L)'
;MSTAKEIKQLQKAKSKAQISNNLKEEASLCNQLGELLAKNGDFQAAIEEHRQELALSEVLHDVIGCAVANRKIGECYAELGNIEAALKHQRRHLDLARSVSDAAEEQRALATIGRTYLFLHDSDQSRDSLRQAEDAFKKSLAILDGRLEGTVSARELSEMRARLLLNLGFVYDGLKEPQRCSDFIRQSIYISEKNNLLEDLYRANFNLGSIHFRNGQHSLAIRCFEKSKECARKMNDKFSESECFYTIGKVLLNLGDLLAARRSLKKAFCLGSQQPTEREAVKRDLRYAIRGCQLEEAMAAVHNTVSQEALGLAEGLGDLYCKVGCYSRALEAYRTQLSCAEELGKPVRELAVIHVSLAATYSDLRQHDKALEHYRHELKLREGNPKEECETWLNIASCQEEYGVSLEEVDNSYTAALNCAERAAQSKLQRRVLRVWLQAQKRASSAGTDATEARLQELCEAQGCRLEDSDEEEEEEELQNSEPLDSDIQISDSDDDLEGYDKLVTGRRKTGRVREDY
;
A
#
# COMPACT_ATOMS: atom_id res chain seq x y z
N MET A 1 20.82 -20.75 4.63
CA MET A 1 22.10 -20.45 3.94
C MET A 1 21.89 -19.19 3.12
N SER A 2 22.94 -18.45 2.73
CA SER A 2 22.74 -17.27 1.87
C SER A 2 22.27 -17.73 0.50
N THR A 3 21.18 -17.17 -0.01
CA THR A 3 20.59 -17.44 -1.34
C THR A 3 21.64 -17.34 -2.46
N ALA A 4 22.59 -16.41 -2.35
CA ALA A 4 23.71 -16.27 -3.28
C ALA A 4 24.63 -17.51 -3.34
N LYS A 5 24.78 -18.26 -2.25
CA LYS A 5 25.54 -19.51 -2.23
C LYS A 5 24.80 -20.61 -2.97
N GLU A 6 23.48 -20.67 -2.82
CA GLU A 6 22.63 -21.65 -3.50
C GLU A 6 22.60 -21.41 -5.01
N ILE A 7 22.46 -20.14 -5.45
CA ILE A 7 22.58 -19.76 -6.88
C ILE A 7 23.91 -20.25 -7.46
N LYS A 8 25.03 -19.96 -6.79
CA LYS A 8 26.36 -20.37 -7.27
C LYS A 8 26.50 -21.89 -7.36
N GLN A 9 25.91 -22.64 -6.44
CA GLN A 9 25.93 -24.10 -6.47
C GLN A 9 25.13 -24.65 -7.64
N LEU A 10 23.93 -24.12 -7.87
CA LEU A 10 23.08 -24.51 -8.99
C LEU A 10 23.72 -24.14 -10.35
N GLN A 11 24.33 -22.96 -10.46
CA GLN A 11 25.08 -22.56 -11.66
C GLN A 11 26.23 -23.52 -11.97
N LYS A 12 27.00 -23.92 -10.95
CA LYS A 12 28.09 -24.89 -11.12
C LYS A 12 27.55 -26.27 -11.54
N ALA A 13 26.44 -26.70 -10.96
CA ALA A 13 25.78 -27.95 -11.35
C ALA A 13 25.29 -27.88 -12.81
N LYS A 14 24.69 -26.75 -13.22
CA LYS A 14 24.22 -26.51 -14.58
C LYS A 14 25.37 -26.59 -15.59
N SER A 15 26.50 -25.93 -15.32
CA SER A 15 27.69 -26.02 -16.18
C SER A 15 28.24 -27.44 -16.29
N LYS A 16 28.16 -28.24 -15.22
CA LYS A 16 28.58 -29.64 -15.25
C LYS A 16 27.63 -30.47 -16.15
N ALA A 17 26.32 -30.27 -16.02
CA ALA A 17 25.32 -30.94 -16.84
C ALA A 17 25.51 -30.62 -18.34
N GLN A 18 25.81 -29.36 -18.66
CA GLN A 18 26.15 -28.88 -20.01
C GLN A 18 27.37 -29.60 -20.59
N ILE A 19 28.48 -29.67 -19.84
CA ILE A 19 29.70 -30.37 -20.27
C ILE A 19 29.43 -31.87 -20.50
N SER A 20 28.59 -32.49 -19.68
CA SER A 20 28.20 -33.89 -19.86
C SER A 20 27.09 -34.11 -20.90
N ASN A 21 26.59 -33.06 -21.55
CA ASN A 21 25.47 -33.09 -22.49
C ASN A 21 24.20 -33.75 -21.92
N ASN A 22 23.94 -33.55 -20.62
CA ASN A 22 22.76 -34.09 -19.94
C ASN A 22 21.62 -33.06 -19.97
N LEU A 23 20.93 -32.99 -21.12
CA LEU A 23 19.90 -31.98 -21.38
C LEU A 23 18.76 -31.99 -20.35
N LYS A 24 18.37 -33.17 -19.84
CA LYS A 24 17.28 -33.30 -18.85
C LYS A 24 17.67 -32.72 -17.49
N GLU A 25 18.90 -33.00 -17.05
CA GLU A 25 19.44 -32.43 -15.81
C GLU A 25 19.66 -30.93 -15.97
N GLU A 26 20.15 -30.48 -17.13
CA GLU A 26 20.30 -29.06 -17.43
C GLU A 26 18.96 -28.30 -17.37
N ALA A 27 17.90 -28.83 -18.01
CA ALA A 27 16.58 -28.22 -17.96
C ALA A 27 16.05 -28.12 -16.53
N SER A 28 16.19 -29.19 -15.74
CA SER A 28 15.80 -29.19 -14.33
C SER A 28 16.57 -28.17 -13.49
N LEU A 29 17.85 -27.97 -13.78
CA LEU A 29 18.69 -26.99 -13.07
C LEU A 29 18.35 -25.56 -13.48
N CYS A 30 18.01 -25.33 -14.76
CA CYS A 30 17.50 -24.04 -15.23
C CYS A 30 16.19 -23.68 -14.53
N ASN A 31 15.26 -24.63 -14.40
CA ASN A 31 14.01 -24.41 -13.64
C ASN A 31 14.30 -24.00 -12.19
N GLN A 32 15.16 -24.75 -11.48
CA GLN A 32 15.51 -24.44 -10.08
C GLN A 32 16.20 -23.09 -9.93
N LEU A 33 17.10 -22.73 -10.86
CA LEU A 33 17.74 -21.42 -10.90
C LEU A 33 16.71 -20.32 -11.13
N GLY A 34 15.84 -20.47 -12.12
CA GLY A 34 14.79 -19.52 -12.45
C GLY A 34 13.85 -19.28 -11.27
N GLU A 35 13.40 -20.34 -10.59
CA GLU A 35 12.57 -20.22 -9.39
C GLU A 35 13.27 -19.47 -8.26
N LEU A 36 14.56 -19.71 -8.05
CA LEU A 36 15.30 -19.08 -6.97
C LEU A 36 15.66 -17.62 -7.29
N LEU A 37 15.92 -17.29 -8.55
CA LEU A 37 16.09 -15.92 -9.03
C LEU A 37 14.78 -15.14 -8.92
N ALA A 38 13.66 -15.72 -9.35
CA ALA A 38 12.34 -15.10 -9.23
C ALA A 38 11.97 -14.83 -7.76
N LYS A 39 12.27 -15.76 -6.84
CA LYS A 39 12.08 -15.56 -5.40
C LYS A 39 12.93 -14.41 -4.83
N ASN A 40 14.07 -14.11 -5.44
CA ASN A 40 14.91 -12.97 -5.04
C ASN A 40 14.52 -11.66 -5.73
N GLY A 41 13.50 -11.67 -6.61
CA GLY A 41 13.06 -10.50 -7.38
C GLY A 41 13.82 -10.28 -8.70
N ASP A 42 14.78 -11.14 -9.06
CA ASP A 42 15.54 -11.05 -10.31
C ASP A 42 14.76 -11.69 -11.48
N PHE A 43 13.56 -11.17 -11.77
CA PHE A 43 12.64 -11.75 -12.75
C PHE A 43 13.22 -11.81 -14.17
N GLN A 44 14.04 -10.83 -14.56
CA GLN A 44 14.66 -10.83 -15.88
C GLN A 44 15.63 -12.01 -16.06
N ALA A 45 16.48 -12.26 -15.06
CA ALA A 45 17.40 -13.40 -15.07
C ALA A 45 16.63 -14.73 -14.97
N ALA A 46 15.54 -14.76 -14.19
CA ALA A 46 14.66 -15.93 -14.12
C ALA A 46 14.03 -16.27 -15.49
N ILE A 47 13.62 -15.25 -16.26
CA ILE A 47 13.09 -15.45 -17.62
C ILE A 47 14.14 -16.07 -18.54
N GLU A 48 15.41 -15.65 -18.45
CA GLU A 48 16.49 -16.22 -19.26
C GLU A 48 16.70 -17.71 -18.95
N GLU A 49 16.73 -18.06 -17.66
CA GLU A 49 16.83 -19.45 -17.21
C GLU A 49 15.62 -20.29 -17.66
N HIS A 50 14.39 -19.80 -17.51
CA HIS A 50 13.20 -20.53 -17.96
C HIS A 50 13.06 -20.59 -19.49
N ARG A 51 13.61 -19.63 -20.25
CA ARG A 51 13.70 -19.73 -21.71
C ARG A 51 14.68 -20.81 -22.14
N GLN A 52 15.78 -20.97 -21.42
CA GLN A 52 16.71 -22.08 -21.66
C GLN A 52 16.08 -23.42 -21.29
N GLU A 53 15.38 -23.52 -20.16
CA GLU A 53 14.55 -24.68 -19.82
C GLU A 53 13.58 -25.02 -20.95
N LEU A 54 12.82 -24.04 -21.45
CA LEU A 54 11.86 -24.23 -22.54
C LEU A 54 12.53 -24.80 -23.80
N ALA A 55 13.65 -24.20 -24.25
CA ALA A 55 14.37 -24.67 -25.43
C ALA A 55 14.87 -26.11 -25.28
N LEU A 56 15.37 -26.47 -24.09
CA LEU A 56 15.83 -27.83 -23.79
C LEU A 56 14.65 -28.82 -23.76
N SER A 57 13.53 -28.45 -23.15
CA SER A 57 12.31 -29.26 -23.14
C SER A 57 11.74 -29.48 -24.54
N GLU A 58 11.82 -28.49 -25.43
CA GLU A 58 11.40 -28.64 -26.84
C GLU A 58 12.26 -29.67 -27.58
N VAL A 59 13.59 -29.62 -27.39
CA VAL A 59 14.54 -30.60 -27.97
C VAL A 59 14.30 -32.00 -27.42
N LEU A 60 13.96 -32.11 -26.13
CA LEU A 60 13.62 -33.37 -25.47
C LEU A 60 12.22 -33.89 -25.81
N HIS A 61 11.42 -33.10 -26.54
CA HIS A 61 9.99 -33.36 -26.77
C HIS A 61 9.19 -33.54 -25.46
N ASP A 62 9.61 -32.88 -24.39
CA ASP A 62 8.94 -32.86 -23.09
C ASP A 62 7.85 -31.78 -23.08
N VAL A 63 6.64 -32.16 -23.46
CA VAL A 63 5.49 -31.25 -23.55
C VAL A 63 5.11 -30.66 -22.19
N ILE A 64 5.25 -31.44 -21.11
CA ILE A 64 4.94 -30.99 -19.75
C ILE A 64 6.01 -29.98 -19.30
N GLY A 65 7.29 -30.28 -19.53
CA GLY A 65 8.39 -29.33 -19.29
C GLY A 65 8.18 -28.00 -20.03
N CYS A 66 7.76 -28.05 -21.30
CA CYS A 66 7.42 -26.84 -22.06
C CYS A 66 6.25 -26.06 -21.44
N ALA A 67 5.22 -26.75 -20.94
CA ALA A 67 4.08 -26.12 -20.30
C ALA A 67 4.49 -25.41 -18.99
N VAL A 68 5.28 -26.08 -18.15
CA VAL A 68 5.82 -25.53 -16.90
C VAL A 68 6.72 -24.33 -17.16
N ALA A 69 7.65 -24.41 -18.12
CA ALA A 69 8.52 -23.30 -18.46
C ALA A 69 7.71 -22.08 -18.96
N ASN A 70 6.69 -22.29 -19.80
CA ASN A 70 5.78 -21.22 -20.22
C ASN A 70 5.02 -20.60 -19.04
N ARG A 71 4.55 -21.41 -18.08
CA ARG A 71 3.93 -20.90 -16.85
C ARG A 71 4.87 -19.96 -16.11
N LYS A 72 6.12 -20.38 -15.89
CA LYS A 72 7.13 -19.64 -15.12
C LYS A 72 7.56 -18.34 -15.81
N ILE A 73 7.76 -18.38 -17.12
CA ILE A 73 8.03 -17.17 -17.92
C ILE A 73 6.86 -16.20 -17.81
N GLY A 74 5.62 -16.70 -17.92
CA GLY A 74 4.42 -15.89 -17.81
C GLY A 74 4.25 -15.25 -16.43
N GLU A 75 4.52 -16.00 -15.35
CA GLU A 75 4.55 -15.47 -13.98
C GLU A 75 5.58 -14.34 -13.84
N CYS A 76 6.81 -14.52 -14.34
CA CYS A 76 7.85 -13.48 -14.28
C CYS A 76 7.48 -12.23 -15.09
N TYR A 77 6.87 -12.38 -16.26
CA TYR A 77 6.39 -11.23 -17.03
C TYR A 77 5.28 -10.44 -16.33
N ALA A 78 4.39 -11.15 -15.60
CA ALA A 78 3.34 -10.49 -14.84
C ALA A 78 3.94 -9.64 -13.69
N GLU A 79 4.94 -10.17 -12.98
CA GLU A 79 5.64 -9.43 -11.91
C GLU A 79 6.44 -8.22 -12.47
N LEU A 80 6.90 -8.29 -13.73
CA LEU A 80 7.52 -7.15 -14.43
C LEU A 80 6.51 -6.16 -15.03
N GLY A 81 5.20 -6.38 -14.84
CA GLY A 81 4.14 -5.54 -15.40
C GLY A 81 3.88 -5.72 -16.90
N ASN A 82 4.57 -6.65 -17.58
CA ASN A 82 4.32 -6.95 -19.00
C ASN A 82 3.18 -7.97 -19.14
N ILE A 83 1.96 -7.49 -18.92
CA ILE A 83 0.77 -8.34 -18.86
C ILE A 83 0.46 -9.02 -20.20
N GLU A 84 0.72 -8.36 -21.32
CA GLU A 84 0.48 -8.95 -22.65
C GLU A 84 1.37 -10.18 -22.89
N ALA A 85 2.68 -10.07 -22.60
CA ALA A 85 3.60 -11.19 -22.72
C ALA A 85 3.25 -12.31 -21.73
N ALA A 86 2.85 -11.96 -20.50
CA ALA A 86 2.41 -12.92 -19.50
C ALA A 86 1.23 -13.76 -19.99
N LEU A 87 0.17 -13.12 -20.49
CA LEU A 87 -1.03 -13.78 -21.02
C LEU A 87 -0.69 -14.66 -22.23
N LYS A 88 0.22 -14.23 -23.11
CA LYS A 88 0.67 -15.05 -24.26
C LYS A 88 1.29 -16.37 -23.80
N HIS A 89 2.21 -16.31 -22.84
CA HIS A 89 2.86 -17.50 -22.30
C HIS A 89 1.88 -18.40 -21.52
N GLN A 90 0.94 -17.81 -20.77
CA GLN A 90 -0.06 -18.59 -20.03
C GLN A 90 -1.08 -19.28 -20.93
N ARG A 91 -1.49 -18.64 -22.03
CA ARG A 91 -2.31 -19.30 -23.06
C ARG A 91 -1.55 -20.46 -23.70
N ARG A 92 -0.24 -20.29 -23.97
CA ARG A 92 0.59 -21.39 -24.46
C ARG A 92 0.68 -22.55 -23.46
N HIS A 93 0.84 -22.25 -22.17
CA HIS A 93 0.78 -23.26 -21.11
C HIS A 93 -0.56 -24.02 -21.12
N LEU A 94 -1.68 -23.30 -21.21
CA LEU A 94 -3.01 -23.90 -21.28
C LEU A 94 -3.18 -24.83 -22.49
N ASP A 95 -2.74 -24.39 -23.66
CA ASP A 95 -2.83 -25.18 -24.90
C ASP A 95 -1.98 -26.47 -24.80
N LEU A 96 -0.78 -26.38 -24.24
CA LEU A 96 0.09 -27.54 -24.03
C LEU A 96 -0.52 -28.52 -23.03
N ALA A 97 -1.04 -28.03 -21.89
CA ALA A 97 -1.71 -28.88 -20.89
C ALA A 97 -2.90 -29.64 -21.49
N ARG A 98 -3.71 -28.96 -22.32
CA ARG A 98 -4.82 -29.59 -23.05
C ARG A 98 -4.37 -30.61 -24.08
N SER A 99 -3.26 -30.35 -24.78
CA SER A 99 -2.75 -31.26 -25.82
C SER A 99 -2.36 -32.64 -25.26
N VAL A 100 -1.94 -32.69 -23.99
CA VAL A 100 -1.62 -33.94 -23.27
C VAL A 100 -2.75 -34.42 -22.36
N SER A 101 -3.90 -33.75 -22.39
CA SER A 101 -5.07 -34.04 -21.54
C SER A 101 -4.77 -34.03 -20.03
N ASP A 102 -3.80 -33.22 -19.60
CA ASP A 102 -3.46 -33.07 -18.18
C ASP A 102 -4.42 -32.08 -17.50
N ALA A 103 -5.36 -32.63 -16.74
CA ALA A 103 -6.36 -31.84 -16.02
C ALA A 103 -5.76 -30.96 -14.91
N ALA A 104 -4.66 -31.40 -14.29
CA ALA A 104 -4.05 -30.66 -13.20
C ALA A 104 -3.30 -29.44 -13.73
N GLU A 105 -2.53 -29.61 -14.81
CA GLU A 105 -1.88 -28.49 -15.49
C GLU A 105 -2.89 -27.56 -16.18
N GLU A 106 -4.01 -28.09 -16.71
CA GLU A 106 -5.08 -27.25 -17.27
C GLU A 106 -5.72 -26.36 -16.18
N GLN A 107 -6.01 -26.93 -15.01
CA GLN A 107 -6.51 -26.18 -13.86
C GLN A 107 -5.52 -25.07 -13.46
N ARG A 108 -4.23 -25.40 -13.36
CA ARG A 108 -3.17 -24.45 -12.97
C ARG A 108 -3.03 -23.33 -13.98
N ALA A 109 -3.03 -23.65 -15.27
CA ALA A 109 -2.97 -22.66 -16.34
C ALA A 109 -4.13 -21.65 -16.23
N LEU A 110 -5.36 -22.13 -16.02
CA LEU A 110 -6.52 -21.25 -15.82
C LEU A 110 -6.41 -20.39 -14.56
N ALA A 111 -5.89 -20.95 -13.47
CA ALA A 111 -5.65 -20.18 -12.24
C ALA A 111 -4.59 -19.09 -12.46
N THR A 112 -3.51 -19.38 -13.18
CA THR A 112 -2.47 -18.39 -13.50
C THR A 112 -3.00 -17.31 -14.44
N ILE A 113 -3.81 -17.66 -15.45
CA ILE A 113 -4.51 -16.68 -16.30
C ILE A 113 -5.38 -15.74 -15.46
N GLY A 114 -6.17 -16.29 -14.54
CA GLY A 114 -7.00 -15.49 -13.65
C GLY A 114 -6.18 -14.51 -12.80
N ARG A 115 -5.05 -14.97 -12.26
CA ARG A 115 -4.13 -14.11 -11.50
C ARG A 115 -3.50 -13.01 -12.36
N THR A 116 -3.20 -13.28 -13.63
CA THR A 116 -2.65 -12.26 -14.53
C THR A 116 -3.67 -11.22 -14.95
N TYR A 117 -4.96 -11.58 -15.01
CA TYR A 117 -6.00 -10.57 -15.13
C TYR A 117 -6.22 -9.75 -13.85
N LEU A 118 -5.92 -10.28 -12.67
CA LEU A 118 -5.84 -9.47 -11.44
C LEU A 118 -4.68 -8.46 -11.51
N PHE A 119 -3.50 -8.87 -11.99
CA PHE A 119 -2.39 -7.94 -12.23
C PHE A 119 -2.74 -6.87 -13.29
N LEU A 120 -3.49 -7.25 -14.33
CA LEU A 120 -3.98 -6.28 -15.31
C LEU A 120 -4.91 -5.26 -14.64
N HIS A 121 -5.82 -5.72 -13.78
CA HIS A 121 -6.71 -4.86 -13.02
C HIS A 121 -5.94 -3.88 -12.12
N ASP A 122 -4.87 -4.31 -11.47
CA ASP A 122 -4.05 -3.41 -10.66
C ASP A 122 -3.49 -2.25 -11.51
N SER A 123 -3.19 -2.49 -12.79
CA SER A 123 -2.71 -1.45 -13.72
C SER A 123 -3.80 -0.60 -14.39
N ASP A 124 -4.91 -1.21 -14.82
CA ASP A 124 -5.93 -0.54 -15.66
C ASP A 124 -7.20 -0.16 -14.90
N GLN A 125 -7.36 -0.66 -13.66
CA GLN A 125 -8.53 -0.52 -12.79
C GLN A 125 -9.86 -0.90 -13.50
N SER A 126 -9.79 -1.76 -14.53
CA SER A 126 -10.91 -2.12 -15.38
C SER A 126 -11.76 -3.23 -14.77
N ARG A 127 -13.09 -3.08 -14.90
CA ARG A 127 -14.06 -4.12 -14.51
C ARG A 127 -14.00 -5.33 -15.45
N ASP A 128 -13.58 -5.16 -16.70
CA ASP A 128 -13.49 -6.27 -17.64
C ASP A 128 -12.33 -7.21 -17.31
N SER A 129 -11.21 -6.66 -16.82
CA SER A 129 -10.09 -7.43 -16.28
C SER A 129 -10.54 -8.30 -15.10
N LEU A 130 -11.32 -7.74 -14.17
CA LEU A 130 -11.92 -8.52 -13.07
C LEU A 130 -12.87 -9.62 -13.55
N ARG A 131 -13.69 -9.37 -14.57
CA ARG A 131 -14.60 -10.39 -15.15
C ARG A 131 -13.82 -11.53 -15.80
N GLN A 132 -12.73 -11.21 -16.51
CA GLN A 132 -11.86 -12.22 -17.12
C GLN A 132 -11.14 -13.05 -16.06
N ALA A 133 -10.70 -12.43 -14.97
CA ALA A 133 -10.17 -13.14 -13.81
C ALA A 133 -11.22 -14.09 -13.19
N GLU A 134 -12.44 -13.60 -12.96
CA GLU A 134 -13.54 -14.38 -12.41
C GLU A 134 -13.86 -15.62 -13.24
N ASP A 135 -13.98 -15.45 -14.56
CA ASP A 135 -14.28 -16.52 -15.51
C ASP A 135 -13.17 -17.58 -15.51
N ALA A 136 -11.91 -17.16 -15.53
CA ALA A 136 -10.76 -18.06 -15.47
C ALA A 136 -10.74 -18.88 -14.16
N PHE A 137 -10.95 -18.24 -13.02
CA PHE A 137 -11.01 -18.94 -11.72
C PHE A 137 -12.20 -19.89 -11.60
N LYS A 138 -13.38 -19.51 -12.13
CA LYS A 138 -14.56 -20.39 -12.15
C LYS A 138 -14.35 -21.61 -13.05
N LYS A 139 -13.74 -21.44 -14.23
CA LYS A 139 -13.35 -22.56 -15.09
C LYS A 139 -12.34 -23.48 -14.40
N SER A 140 -11.37 -22.89 -13.70
CA SER A 140 -10.38 -23.64 -12.92
C SER A 140 -11.03 -24.45 -11.78
N LEU A 141 -11.99 -23.86 -11.05
CA LEU A 141 -12.79 -24.57 -10.04
C LEU A 141 -13.61 -25.71 -10.64
N ALA A 142 -14.23 -25.51 -11.81
CA ALA A 142 -15.01 -26.55 -12.47
C ALA A 142 -14.15 -27.78 -12.86
N ILE A 143 -12.90 -27.58 -13.28
CA ILE A 143 -11.97 -28.70 -13.51
C ILE A 143 -11.62 -29.40 -12.19
N LEU A 144 -11.40 -28.63 -11.13
CA LEU A 144 -11.10 -29.16 -9.81
C LEU A 144 -12.22 -30.05 -9.27
N ASP A 145 -13.48 -29.61 -9.39
CA ASP A 145 -14.64 -30.35 -8.91
C ASP A 145 -15.02 -31.53 -9.83
N GLY A 146 -14.85 -31.39 -11.15
CA GLY A 146 -15.34 -32.38 -12.12
C GLY A 146 -14.33 -33.43 -12.59
N ARG A 147 -13.02 -33.11 -12.58
CA ARG A 147 -11.98 -33.94 -13.22
C ARG A 147 -10.83 -34.31 -12.29
N LEU A 148 -10.61 -33.57 -11.21
CA LEU A 148 -9.49 -33.80 -10.30
C LEU A 148 -9.88 -34.54 -9.02
N GLU A 149 -11.18 -34.73 -8.76
CA GLU A 149 -11.64 -35.49 -7.60
C GLU A 149 -11.23 -36.96 -7.74
N GLY A 150 -10.41 -37.44 -6.79
CA GLY A 150 -9.87 -38.80 -6.78
C GLY A 150 -8.64 -39.03 -7.67
N THR A 151 -8.22 -38.09 -8.51
CA THR A 151 -7.00 -38.21 -9.32
C THR A 151 -5.78 -37.63 -8.63
N VAL A 152 -5.95 -36.57 -7.85
CA VAL A 152 -4.91 -35.94 -7.02
C VAL A 152 -5.15 -36.21 -5.54
N SER A 153 -4.13 -35.97 -4.71
CA SER A 153 -4.29 -36.14 -3.27
C SER A 153 -5.33 -35.16 -2.70
N ALA A 154 -6.06 -35.57 -1.66
CA ALA A 154 -7.05 -34.71 -1.00
C ALA A 154 -6.44 -33.40 -0.47
N ARG A 155 -5.15 -33.45 -0.09
CA ARG A 155 -4.38 -32.28 0.34
C ARG A 155 -4.17 -31.31 -0.83
N GLU A 156 -3.65 -31.79 -1.95
CA GLU A 156 -3.42 -30.98 -3.16
C GLU A 156 -4.72 -30.36 -3.68
N LEU A 157 -5.82 -31.12 -3.70
CA LEU A 157 -7.14 -30.62 -4.06
C LEU A 157 -7.60 -29.49 -3.12
N SER A 158 -7.33 -29.63 -1.81
CA SER A 158 -7.66 -28.61 -0.82
C SER A 158 -6.79 -27.35 -0.98
N GLU A 159 -5.50 -27.50 -1.28
CA GLU A 159 -4.58 -26.38 -1.56
C GLU A 159 -5.03 -25.60 -2.80
N MET A 160 -5.31 -26.30 -3.90
CA MET A 160 -5.80 -25.70 -5.14
C MET A 160 -7.14 -24.97 -4.91
N ARG A 161 -8.08 -25.60 -4.19
CA ARG A 161 -9.38 -24.99 -3.88
C ARG A 161 -9.25 -23.76 -2.99
N ALA A 162 -8.44 -23.81 -1.93
CA ALA A 162 -8.22 -22.67 -1.05
C ALA A 162 -7.66 -21.47 -1.82
N ARG A 163 -6.64 -21.69 -2.67
CA ARG A 163 -6.03 -20.61 -3.49
C ARG A 163 -7.03 -19.99 -4.47
N LEU A 164 -7.85 -20.80 -5.13
CA LEU A 164 -8.88 -20.29 -6.04
C LEU A 164 -9.94 -19.45 -5.33
N LEU A 165 -10.39 -19.88 -4.15
CA LEU A 165 -11.35 -19.13 -3.35
C LEU A 165 -10.75 -17.83 -2.82
N LEU A 166 -9.49 -17.83 -2.38
CA LEU A 166 -8.77 -16.61 -2.01
C LEU A 166 -8.70 -15.62 -3.19
N ASN A 167 -8.33 -16.10 -4.38
CA ASN A 167 -8.24 -15.27 -5.57
C ASN A 167 -9.61 -14.73 -6.02
N LEU A 168 -10.68 -15.51 -5.92
CA LEU A 168 -12.03 -15.01 -6.13
C LEU A 168 -12.40 -13.94 -5.10
N GLY A 169 -11.94 -14.08 -3.85
CA GLY A 169 -12.01 -13.03 -2.85
C GLY A 169 -11.44 -11.70 -3.33
N PHE A 170 -10.25 -11.71 -3.94
CA PHE A 170 -9.64 -10.51 -4.54
C PHE A 170 -10.44 -9.94 -5.71
N VAL A 171 -11.00 -10.79 -6.56
CA VAL A 171 -11.89 -10.34 -7.64
C VAL A 171 -13.06 -9.54 -7.06
N TYR A 172 -13.73 -10.06 -6.03
CA TYR A 172 -14.88 -9.37 -5.43
C TYR A 172 -14.48 -8.16 -4.57
N ASP A 173 -13.27 -8.12 -4.03
CA ASP A 173 -12.70 -6.92 -3.42
C ASP A 173 -12.52 -5.79 -4.46
N GLY A 174 -11.94 -6.12 -5.62
CA GLY A 174 -11.82 -5.20 -6.75
C GLY A 174 -13.18 -4.73 -7.29
N LEU A 175 -14.17 -5.62 -7.35
CA LEU A 175 -15.55 -5.30 -7.74
C LEU A 175 -16.32 -4.49 -6.69
N LYS A 176 -15.73 -4.23 -5.52
CA LYS A 176 -16.36 -3.55 -4.37
C LYS A 176 -17.62 -4.27 -3.86
N GLU A 177 -17.59 -5.61 -3.85
CA GLU A 177 -18.64 -6.48 -3.31
C GLU A 177 -18.18 -7.11 -1.97
N PRO A 178 -18.25 -6.38 -0.84
CA PRO A 178 -17.60 -6.77 0.43
C PRO A 178 -18.14 -8.07 1.01
N GLN A 179 -19.43 -8.35 0.81
CA GLN A 179 -20.07 -9.58 1.32
C GLN A 179 -19.48 -10.82 0.65
N ARG A 180 -19.44 -10.84 -0.69
CA ARG A 180 -18.90 -11.98 -1.45
C ARG A 180 -17.40 -12.12 -1.22
N CYS A 181 -16.67 -11.01 -1.18
CA CYS A 181 -15.25 -11.01 -0.81
C CYS A 181 -15.03 -11.73 0.54
N SER A 182 -15.78 -11.35 1.59
CA SER A 182 -15.66 -11.99 2.89
C SER A 182 -16.04 -13.47 2.86
N ASP A 183 -17.09 -13.84 2.13
CA ASP A 183 -17.55 -15.23 2.02
C ASP A 183 -16.48 -16.13 1.38
N PHE A 184 -15.90 -15.71 0.26
CA PHE A 184 -14.85 -16.48 -0.44
C PHE A 184 -13.57 -16.61 0.40
N ILE A 185 -13.09 -15.52 1.01
CA ILE A 185 -11.89 -15.57 1.84
C ILE A 185 -12.10 -16.41 3.10
N ARG A 186 -13.28 -16.33 3.74
CA ARG A 186 -13.62 -17.20 4.89
C ARG A 186 -13.69 -18.67 4.51
N GLN A 187 -14.21 -19.00 3.33
CA GLN A 187 -14.19 -20.38 2.84
C GLN A 187 -12.76 -20.88 2.60
N SER A 188 -11.88 -20.04 2.02
CA SER A 188 -10.45 -20.34 1.90
C SER A 188 -9.82 -20.61 3.27
N ILE A 189 -10.05 -19.73 4.26
CA ILE A 189 -9.54 -19.90 5.63
C ILE A 189 -10.04 -21.22 6.23
N TYR A 190 -11.34 -21.53 6.10
CA TYR A 190 -11.91 -22.77 6.63
C TYR A 190 -11.26 -24.03 6.04
N ILE A 191 -11.07 -24.07 4.72
CA ILE A 191 -10.43 -25.20 4.04
C ILE A 191 -8.97 -25.33 4.49
N SER A 192 -8.25 -24.22 4.58
CA SER A 192 -6.86 -24.21 5.01
C SER A 192 -6.69 -24.63 6.47
N GLU A 193 -7.55 -24.15 7.40
CA GLU A 193 -7.55 -24.58 8.80
C GLU A 193 -7.87 -26.08 8.92
N LYS A 194 -8.92 -26.56 8.24
CA LYS A 194 -9.37 -27.96 8.30
C LYS A 194 -8.30 -28.94 7.82
N ASN A 195 -7.52 -28.56 6.81
CA ASN A 195 -6.51 -29.41 6.18
C ASN A 195 -5.07 -29.12 6.64
N ASN A 196 -4.89 -28.26 7.66
CA ASN A 196 -3.58 -27.83 8.17
C ASN A 196 -2.64 -27.24 7.09
N LEU A 197 -3.20 -26.45 6.17
CA LEU A 197 -2.46 -25.78 5.10
C LEU A 197 -1.93 -24.44 5.61
N LEU A 198 -0.82 -24.47 6.33
CA LEU A 198 -0.29 -23.29 7.04
C LEU A 198 0.03 -22.11 6.10
N GLU A 199 0.57 -22.38 4.90
CA GLU A 199 0.92 -21.33 3.93
C GLU A 199 -0.33 -20.66 3.34
N ASP A 200 -1.33 -21.44 2.95
CA ASP A 200 -2.58 -20.91 2.42
C ASP A 200 -3.41 -20.22 3.53
N LEU A 201 -3.32 -20.71 4.77
CA LEU A 201 -3.94 -20.08 5.93
C LEU A 201 -3.30 -18.73 6.28
N TYR A 202 -1.96 -18.66 6.20
CA TYR A 202 -1.20 -17.41 6.33
C TYR A 202 -1.70 -16.40 5.29
N ARG A 203 -1.66 -16.76 4.00
CA ARG A 203 -2.05 -15.86 2.91
C ARG A 203 -3.49 -15.38 3.07
N ALA A 204 -4.42 -16.27 3.38
CA ALA A 204 -5.83 -15.90 3.46
C ALA A 204 -6.11 -14.97 4.65
N ASN A 205 -5.54 -15.22 5.83
CA ASN A 205 -5.70 -14.31 6.97
C ASN A 205 -4.97 -12.97 6.75
N PHE A 206 -3.78 -12.99 6.16
CA PHE A 206 -2.99 -11.78 5.96
C PHE A 206 -3.74 -10.82 5.03
N ASN A 207 -4.24 -11.36 3.91
CA ASN A 207 -5.00 -10.59 2.95
C ASN A 207 -6.34 -10.10 3.50
N LEU A 208 -7.05 -10.93 4.27
CA LEU A 208 -8.26 -10.47 4.97
C LEU A 208 -7.95 -9.32 5.94
N GLY A 209 -6.81 -9.39 6.64
CA GLY A 209 -6.31 -8.34 7.51
C GLY A 209 -6.05 -7.04 6.75
N SER A 210 -5.41 -7.12 5.58
CA SER A 210 -5.15 -5.97 4.71
C SER A 210 -6.44 -5.33 4.17
N ILE A 211 -7.45 -6.13 3.83
CA ILE A 211 -8.78 -5.64 3.43
C ILE A 211 -9.46 -4.92 4.61
N HIS A 212 -9.46 -5.52 5.80
CA HIS A 212 -10.00 -4.89 7.00
C HIS A 212 -9.27 -3.58 7.34
N PHE A 213 -7.95 -3.54 7.17
CA PHE A 213 -7.16 -2.34 7.41
C PHE A 213 -7.51 -1.20 6.46
N ARG A 214 -7.59 -1.47 5.14
CA ARG A 214 -8.04 -0.50 4.14
C ARG A 214 -9.47 0.02 4.39
N ASN A 215 -10.33 -0.82 4.98
CA ASN A 215 -11.69 -0.46 5.34
C ASN A 215 -11.80 0.21 6.73
N GLY A 216 -10.69 0.56 7.39
CA GLY A 216 -10.69 1.21 8.71
C GLY A 216 -11.07 0.29 9.89
N GLN A 217 -11.22 -1.02 9.66
CA GLN A 217 -11.60 -2.00 10.67
C GLN A 217 -10.38 -2.52 11.44
N HIS A 218 -9.69 -1.63 12.14
CA HIS A 218 -8.38 -1.89 12.76
C HIS A 218 -8.35 -3.11 13.69
N SER A 219 -9.37 -3.31 14.53
CA SER A 219 -9.41 -4.47 15.46
C SER A 219 -9.53 -5.81 14.73
N LEU A 220 -10.30 -5.86 13.63
CA LEU A 220 -10.41 -7.06 12.80
C LEU A 220 -9.10 -7.31 12.03
N ALA A 221 -8.46 -6.25 11.56
CA ALA A 221 -7.16 -6.32 10.88
C ALA A 221 -6.09 -6.94 11.80
N ILE A 222 -5.91 -6.41 13.02
CA ILE A 222 -4.95 -6.93 13.99
C ILE A 222 -5.22 -8.42 14.28
N ARG A 223 -6.48 -8.81 14.48
CA ARG A 223 -6.83 -10.23 14.73
C ARG A 223 -6.41 -11.14 13.57
N CYS A 224 -6.58 -10.70 12.34
CA CYS A 224 -6.20 -11.47 11.16
C CYS A 224 -4.68 -11.53 10.98
N PHE A 225 -3.97 -10.42 11.21
CA PHE A 225 -2.51 -10.41 11.18
C PHE A 225 -1.89 -11.26 12.30
N GLU A 226 -2.48 -11.30 13.50
CA GLU A 226 -2.05 -12.19 14.59
C GLU A 226 -2.17 -13.67 14.22
N LYS A 227 -3.28 -14.07 13.58
CA LYS A 227 -3.43 -15.44 13.06
C LYS A 227 -2.40 -15.77 11.98
N SER A 228 -2.11 -14.81 11.11
CA SER A 228 -1.09 -14.96 10.06
C SER A 228 0.29 -15.12 10.68
N LYS A 229 0.63 -14.29 11.67
CA LYS A 229 1.87 -14.37 12.44
C LYS A 229 2.06 -15.75 13.11
N GLU A 230 0.99 -16.31 13.69
CA GLU A 230 1.03 -17.66 14.26
C GLU A 230 1.35 -18.73 13.19
N CYS A 231 0.80 -18.59 11.98
CA CYS A 231 1.11 -19.47 10.87
C CYS A 231 2.57 -19.33 10.43
N ALA A 232 3.07 -18.10 10.26
CA ALA A 232 4.46 -17.82 9.90
C ALA A 232 5.44 -18.44 10.92
N ARG A 233 5.15 -18.30 12.22
CA ARG A 233 5.92 -18.91 13.29
C ARG A 233 5.90 -20.44 13.23
N LYS A 234 4.74 -21.07 12.96
CA LYS A 234 4.64 -22.54 12.78
C LYS A 234 5.43 -23.03 11.55
N MET A 235 5.53 -22.19 10.51
CA MET A 235 6.33 -22.48 9.30
C MET A 235 7.83 -22.21 9.49
N ASN A 236 8.25 -21.61 10.62
CA ASN A 236 9.59 -21.06 10.82
C ASN A 236 10.02 -20.07 9.73
N ASP A 237 9.05 -19.34 9.16
CA ASP A 237 9.31 -18.31 8.16
C ASP A 237 9.42 -16.94 8.85
N LYS A 238 10.66 -16.56 9.15
CA LYS A 238 10.96 -15.29 9.80
C LYS A 238 10.59 -14.06 8.96
N PHE A 239 10.55 -14.17 7.64
CA PHE A 239 10.26 -13.04 6.76
C PHE A 239 8.75 -12.76 6.73
N SER A 240 7.94 -13.82 6.62
CA SER A 240 6.49 -13.72 6.79
C SER A 240 6.11 -13.28 8.21
N GLU A 241 6.86 -13.69 9.24
CA GLU A 241 6.65 -13.23 10.61
C GLU A 241 6.96 -11.73 10.75
N SER A 242 8.05 -11.26 10.13
CA SER A 242 8.42 -9.85 10.04
C SER A 242 7.35 -8.99 9.39
N GLU A 243 6.81 -9.46 8.24
CA GLU A 243 5.74 -8.78 7.51
C GLU A 243 4.48 -8.60 8.37
N CYS A 244 4.12 -9.62 9.15
CA CYS A 244 3.01 -9.53 10.11
C CYS A 244 3.28 -8.50 11.22
N PHE A 245 4.49 -8.47 11.78
CA PHE A 245 4.86 -7.47 12.78
C PHE A 245 4.85 -6.05 12.21
N TYR A 246 5.32 -5.88 10.98
CA TYR A 246 5.31 -4.61 10.28
C TYR A 246 3.89 -4.10 10.08
N THR A 247 3.01 -4.94 9.51
CA THR A 247 1.60 -4.58 9.28
C THR A 247 0.85 -4.28 10.57
N ILE A 248 1.02 -5.08 11.63
CA ILE A 248 0.48 -4.78 12.96
C ILE A 248 1.00 -3.44 13.48
N GLY A 249 2.29 -3.18 13.34
CA GLY A 249 2.94 -1.91 13.68
C GLY A 249 2.28 -0.72 12.98
N LYS A 250 2.04 -0.81 11.67
CA LYS A 250 1.32 0.22 10.90
C LYS A 250 -0.11 0.44 11.38
N VAL A 251 -0.84 -0.62 11.72
CA VAL A 251 -2.20 -0.47 12.26
C VAL A 251 -2.18 0.27 13.60
N LEU A 252 -1.23 -0.07 14.48
CA LEU A 252 -1.07 0.58 15.79
C LEU A 252 -0.65 2.04 15.67
N LEU A 253 0.23 2.33 14.71
CA LEU A 253 0.61 3.67 14.30
C LEU A 253 -0.63 4.51 13.89
N ASN A 254 -1.50 3.98 13.02
CA ASN A 254 -2.74 4.65 12.63
C ASN A 254 -3.71 4.86 13.81
N LEU A 255 -3.72 3.94 14.79
CA LEU A 255 -4.50 4.08 16.03
C LEU A 255 -3.85 5.06 17.03
N GLY A 256 -2.62 5.50 16.78
CA GLY A 256 -1.87 6.37 17.67
C GLY A 256 -1.26 5.67 18.88
N ASP A 257 -1.25 4.34 18.94
CA ASP A 257 -0.56 3.57 19.99
C ASP A 257 0.93 3.42 19.63
N LEU A 258 1.67 4.52 19.81
CA LEU A 258 3.08 4.63 19.42
C LEU A 258 3.98 3.65 20.18
N LEU A 259 3.66 3.34 21.44
CA LEU A 259 4.44 2.41 22.25
C LEU A 259 4.30 0.97 21.75
N ALA A 260 3.07 0.51 21.47
CA ALA A 260 2.84 -0.83 20.94
C ALA A 260 3.33 -0.93 19.48
N ALA A 261 3.19 0.14 18.69
CA ALA A 261 3.75 0.24 17.35
C ALA A 261 5.27 0.08 17.37
N ARG A 262 5.99 0.85 18.22
CA ARG A 262 7.44 0.76 18.39
C ARG A 262 7.90 -0.66 18.69
N ARG A 263 7.22 -1.36 19.60
CA ARG A 263 7.54 -2.76 19.95
C ARG A 263 7.38 -3.70 18.74
N SER A 264 6.28 -3.57 18.02
CA SER A 264 5.99 -4.42 16.86
C SER A 264 6.97 -4.16 15.72
N LEU A 265 7.24 -2.89 15.42
CA LEU A 265 8.17 -2.47 14.37
C LEU A 265 9.62 -2.84 14.71
N LYS A 266 10.03 -2.78 15.99
CA LYS A 266 11.35 -3.27 16.43
C LYS A 266 11.50 -4.77 16.16
N LYS A 267 10.48 -5.58 16.44
CA LYS A 267 10.49 -7.02 16.11
C LYS A 267 10.57 -7.26 14.61
N ALA A 268 9.82 -6.52 13.79
CA ALA A 268 9.92 -6.59 12.33
C ALA A 268 11.35 -6.23 11.84
N PHE A 269 11.93 -5.17 12.40
CA PHE A 269 13.27 -4.73 12.07
C PHE A 269 14.32 -5.81 12.37
N CYS A 270 14.28 -6.44 13.56
CA CYS A 270 15.20 -7.53 13.94
C CYS A 270 15.06 -8.78 13.05
N LEU A 271 13.83 -9.14 12.64
CA LEU A 271 13.59 -10.29 11.77
C LEU A 271 14.04 -10.04 10.32
N GLY A 272 13.96 -8.77 9.89
CA GLY A 272 14.35 -8.31 8.55
C GLY A 272 13.31 -8.64 7.47
N SER A 273 13.57 -8.19 6.24
CA SER A 273 12.78 -8.55 5.04
C SER A 273 13.71 -9.00 3.91
N GLN A 274 13.18 -9.82 3.00
CA GLN A 274 13.85 -10.20 1.75
C GLN A 274 13.99 -8.98 0.82
N GLN A 275 13.01 -8.09 0.81
CA GLN A 275 13.00 -6.91 -0.05
C GLN A 275 13.74 -5.73 0.60
N PRO A 276 14.66 -5.06 -0.10
CA PRO A 276 15.31 -3.84 0.40
C PRO A 276 14.32 -2.71 0.71
N THR A 277 13.30 -2.54 -0.15
CA THR A 277 12.25 -1.52 -0.03
C THR A 277 11.46 -1.66 1.26
N GLU A 278 11.03 -2.88 1.59
CA GLU A 278 10.35 -3.17 2.85
C GLU A 278 11.23 -2.92 4.07
N ARG A 279 12.54 -3.24 4.00
CA ARG A 279 13.47 -2.94 5.10
C ARG A 279 13.57 -1.45 5.37
N GLU A 280 13.62 -0.62 4.33
CA GLU A 280 13.61 0.83 4.50
C GLU A 280 12.27 1.36 5.00
N ALA A 281 11.16 0.78 4.56
CA ALA A 281 9.83 1.13 5.08
C ALA A 281 9.69 0.81 6.58
N VAL A 282 10.14 -0.37 7.02
CA VAL A 282 10.16 -0.77 8.44
C VAL A 282 11.04 0.19 9.25
N LYS A 283 12.24 0.53 8.76
CA LYS A 283 13.14 1.48 9.43
C LYS A 283 12.50 2.86 9.59
N ARG A 284 11.91 3.40 8.52
CA ARG A 284 11.24 4.70 8.54
C ARG A 284 10.10 4.71 9.55
N ASP A 285 9.21 3.73 9.48
CA ASP A 285 8.02 3.67 10.35
C ASP A 285 8.45 3.44 11.82
N LEU A 286 9.54 2.69 12.07
CA LEU A 286 10.14 2.53 13.39
C LEU A 286 10.71 3.86 13.92
N ARG A 287 11.38 4.66 13.08
CA ARG A 287 11.85 6.00 13.47
C ARG A 287 10.69 6.90 13.90
N TYR A 288 9.58 6.89 13.16
CA TYR A 288 8.37 7.62 13.55
C TYR A 288 7.83 7.14 14.90
N ALA A 289 7.74 5.83 15.13
CA ALA A 289 7.27 5.30 16.41
C ALA A 289 8.18 5.72 17.59
N ILE A 290 9.51 5.69 17.40
CA ILE A 290 10.48 6.11 18.43
C ILE A 290 10.36 7.61 18.70
N ARG A 291 10.37 8.44 17.65
CA ARG A 291 10.26 9.90 17.77
C ARG A 291 8.95 10.30 18.43
N GLY A 292 7.85 9.66 18.04
CA GLY A 292 6.54 9.89 18.62
C GLY A 292 6.53 9.61 20.12
N CYS A 293 7.09 8.47 20.56
CA CYS A 293 7.22 8.17 21.99
C CYS A 293 8.01 9.26 22.74
N GLN A 294 9.14 9.71 22.18
CA GLN A 294 9.96 10.77 22.79
C GLN A 294 9.21 12.10 22.90
N LEU A 295 8.45 12.47 21.87
CA LEU A 295 7.64 13.70 21.87
C LEU A 295 6.49 13.63 22.86
N GLU A 296 5.81 12.47 22.98
CA GLU A 296 4.76 12.28 23.99
C GLU A 296 5.32 12.35 25.42
N GLU A 297 6.47 11.74 25.67
CA GLU A 297 7.15 11.78 26.96
C GLU A 297 7.60 13.22 27.31
N ALA A 298 8.15 13.95 26.34
CA ALA A 298 8.54 15.35 26.51
C ALA A 298 7.30 16.25 26.78
N MET A 299 6.21 16.06 26.04
CA MET A 299 4.96 16.80 26.28
C MET A 299 4.38 16.55 27.66
N ALA A 300 4.43 15.30 28.14
CA ALA A 300 3.99 14.97 29.49
C ALA A 300 4.86 15.66 30.57
N ALA A 301 6.15 15.88 30.29
CA ALA A 301 7.07 16.54 31.23
C ALA A 301 6.80 18.05 31.39
N VAL A 302 6.26 18.74 30.37
CA VAL A 302 6.01 20.20 30.38
C VAL A 302 4.78 20.61 31.24
N HIS A 303 4.04 19.65 31.82
CA HIS A 303 3.01 19.85 32.86
C HIS A 303 2.01 21.01 32.61
N ASN A 304 1.27 20.99 31.50
CA ASN A 304 0.24 21.98 31.14
C ASN A 304 0.68 23.46 31.22
N THR A 305 1.98 23.74 31.23
CA THR A 305 2.47 25.11 31.21
C THR A 305 2.54 25.58 29.76
N VAL A 306 1.86 26.69 29.47
CA VAL A 306 1.98 27.33 28.16
C VAL A 306 3.39 27.88 28.03
N SER A 307 4.16 27.28 27.13
CA SER A 307 5.57 27.60 26.90
C SER A 307 5.92 27.46 25.43
N GLN A 308 7.00 28.11 25.00
CA GLN A 308 7.53 27.98 23.64
C GLN A 308 7.92 26.52 23.34
N GLU A 309 8.36 25.77 24.35
CA GLU A 309 8.69 24.35 24.25
C GLU A 309 7.44 23.50 24.00
N ALA A 310 6.35 23.74 24.75
CA ALA A 310 5.07 23.05 24.54
C ALA A 310 4.51 23.28 23.12
N LEU A 311 4.67 24.49 22.59
CA LEU A 311 4.23 24.85 21.24
C LEU A 311 5.00 24.03 20.17
N GLY A 312 6.34 24.00 20.23
CA GLY A 312 7.15 23.24 19.28
C GLY A 312 6.99 21.72 19.40
N LEU A 313 6.73 21.22 20.60
CA LEU A 313 6.43 19.80 20.82
C LEU A 313 5.04 19.42 20.28
N ALA A 314 4.03 20.29 20.44
CA ALA A 314 2.69 20.07 19.87
C ALA A 314 2.71 20.08 18.34
N GLU A 315 3.48 20.98 17.73
CA GLU A 315 3.75 21.01 16.30
C GLU A 315 4.37 19.69 15.82
N GLY A 316 5.48 19.27 16.46
CA GLY A 316 6.18 18.04 16.11
C GLY A 316 5.31 16.79 16.28
N LEU A 317 4.41 16.76 17.27
CA LEU A 317 3.43 15.67 17.42
C LEU A 317 2.39 15.70 16.30
N GLY A 318 1.85 16.88 15.96
CA GLY A 318 0.88 17.04 14.88
C GLY A 318 1.43 16.53 13.54
N ASP A 319 2.64 16.98 13.19
CA ASP A 319 3.31 16.60 11.95
C ASP A 319 3.61 15.10 11.90
N LEU A 320 4.09 14.55 13.01
CA LEU A 320 4.37 13.11 13.11
C LEU A 320 3.10 12.29 12.97
N TYR A 321 2.01 12.68 13.63
CA TYR A 321 0.74 11.98 13.51
C TYR A 321 0.16 12.08 12.09
N CYS A 322 0.33 13.19 11.38
CA CYS A 322 -0.03 13.30 9.98
C CYS A 322 0.78 12.35 9.10
N LYS A 323 2.12 12.32 9.25
CA LYS A 323 3.00 11.42 8.49
C LYS A 323 2.67 9.95 8.73
N VAL A 324 2.19 9.63 9.93
CA VAL A 324 1.82 8.28 10.34
C VAL A 324 0.38 7.92 9.94
N GLY A 325 -0.47 8.89 9.56
CA GLY A 325 -1.87 8.66 9.20
C GLY A 325 -2.84 8.63 10.39
N CYS A 326 -2.42 9.10 11.56
CA CYS A 326 -3.25 9.20 12.77
C CYS A 326 -3.86 10.61 12.90
N TYR A 327 -4.72 10.98 11.95
CA TYR A 327 -5.24 12.35 11.85
C TYR A 327 -6.05 12.81 13.07
N SER A 328 -6.69 11.90 13.81
CA SER A 328 -7.43 12.26 15.01
C SER A 328 -6.52 12.83 16.12
N ARG A 329 -5.36 12.21 16.35
CA ARG A 329 -4.38 12.69 17.33
C ARG A 329 -3.60 13.89 16.80
N ALA A 330 -3.40 13.98 15.48
CA ALA A 330 -2.84 15.17 14.85
C ALA A 330 -3.70 16.41 15.13
N LEU A 331 -5.03 16.30 14.98
CA LEU A 331 -5.96 17.40 15.30
C LEU A 331 -5.88 17.83 16.78
N GLU A 332 -5.76 16.88 17.71
CA GLU A 332 -5.59 17.20 19.13
C GLU A 332 -4.28 17.97 19.39
N ALA A 333 -3.19 17.55 18.75
CA ALA A 333 -1.89 18.21 18.84
C ALA A 333 -1.93 19.63 18.25
N TYR A 334 -2.46 19.79 17.03
CA TYR A 334 -2.55 21.11 16.39
C TYR A 334 -3.53 22.06 17.10
N ARG A 335 -4.61 21.55 17.70
CA ARG A 335 -5.49 22.39 18.55
C ARG A 335 -4.78 22.85 19.81
N THR A 336 -3.96 21.99 20.41
CA THR A 336 -3.11 22.35 21.55
C THR A 336 -2.09 23.39 21.13
N GLN A 337 -1.44 23.22 19.97
CA GLN A 337 -0.51 24.20 19.40
C GLN A 337 -1.17 25.56 19.18
N LEU A 338 -2.38 25.59 18.59
CA LEU A 338 -3.12 26.83 18.36
C LEU A 338 -3.45 27.56 19.67
N SER A 339 -3.97 26.84 20.66
CA SER A 339 -4.27 27.40 21.98
C SER A 339 -3.02 28.00 22.63
N CYS A 340 -1.89 27.28 22.59
CA CYS A 340 -0.63 27.79 23.12
C CYS A 340 -0.13 29.03 22.34
N ALA A 341 -0.28 29.05 21.01
CA ALA A 341 0.14 30.18 20.19
C ALA A 341 -0.68 31.44 20.46
N GLU A 342 -2.00 31.31 20.66
CA GLU A 342 -2.89 32.41 21.03
C GLU A 342 -2.54 32.96 22.42
N GLU A 343 -2.33 32.09 23.41
CA GLU A 343 -1.97 32.50 24.78
C GLU A 343 -0.59 33.17 24.87
N LEU A 344 0.37 32.74 24.05
CA LEU A 344 1.70 33.36 23.94
C LEU A 344 1.69 34.67 23.14
N GLY A 345 0.55 35.05 22.54
CA GLY A 345 0.45 36.25 21.71
C GLY A 345 1.32 36.18 20.46
N LYS A 346 1.41 34.99 19.84
CA LYS A 346 2.19 34.78 18.62
C LYS A 346 1.68 35.63 17.46
N PRO A 347 2.57 36.00 16.50
CA PRO A 347 2.18 36.81 15.36
C PRO A 347 1.11 36.11 14.53
N VAL A 348 0.24 36.91 13.92
CA VAL A 348 -0.90 36.47 13.08
C VAL A 348 -0.47 35.49 11.98
N ARG A 349 0.75 35.65 11.44
CA ARG A 349 1.32 34.73 10.44
C ARG A 349 1.53 33.31 10.96
N GLU A 350 2.01 33.15 12.20
CA GLU A 350 2.18 31.82 12.82
C GLU A 350 0.82 31.17 13.07
N LEU A 351 -0.18 31.93 13.53
CA LEU A 351 -1.55 31.42 13.71
C LEU A 351 -2.16 30.96 12.39
N ALA A 352 -1.91 31.69 11.29
CA ALA A 352 -2.39 31.29 9.97
C ALA A 352 -1.81 29.93 9.53
N VAL A 353 -0.52 29.69 9.75
CA VAL A 353 0.12 28.40 9.43
C VAL A 353 -0.53 27.24 10.20
N ILE A 354 -0.82 27.41 11.49
CA ILE A 354 -1.48 26.36 12.29
C ILE A 354 -2.90 26.06 11.75
N HIS A 355 -3.62 27.09 11.28
CA HIS A 355 -4.93 26.89 10.66
C HIS A 355 -4.85 26.14 9.33
N VAL A 356 -3.79 26.32 8.53
CA VAL A 356 -3.52 25.52 7.31
C VAL A 356 -3.39 24.04 7.70
N SER A 357 -2.55 23.73 8.69
CA SER A 357 -2.31 22.35 9.14
C SER A 357 -3.59 21.69 9.67
N LEU A 358 -4.39 22.42 10.44
CA LEU A 358 -5.71 21.96 10.88
C LEU A 358 -6.63 21.69 9.68
N ALA A 359 -6.74 22.63 8.74
CA ALA A 359 -7.63 22.50 7.58
C ALA A 359 -7.25 21.32 6.67
N ALA A 360 -5.95 21.13 6.42
CA ALA A 360 -5.43 19.97 5.68
C ALA A 360 -5.78 18.66 6.41
N THR A 361 -5.55 18.61 7.72
CA THR A 361 -5.85 17.41 8.54
C THR A 361 -7.35 17.08 8.57
N TYR A 362 -8.24 18.09 8.59
CA TYR A 362 -9.69 17.85 8.48
C TYR A 362 -10.10 17.37 7.09
N SER A 363 -9.44 17.86 6.03
CA SER A 363 -9.67 17.39 4.66
C SER A 363 -9.27 15.92 4.50
N ASP A 364 -8.16 15.50 5.10
CA ASP A 364 -7.74 14.09 5.15
C ASP A 364 -8.76 13.19 5.87
N LEU A 365 -9.44 13.72 6.90
CA LEU A 365 -10.53 13.04 7.60
C LEU A 365 -11.89 13.13 6.89
N ARG A 366 -11.96 13.74 5.69
CA ARG A 366 -13.20 14.00 4.94
C ARG A 366 -14.22 14.86 5.71
N GLN A 367 -13.75 15.67 6.66
CA GLN A 367 -14.55 16.66 7.39
C GLN A 367 -14.40 18.03 6.72
N HIS A 368 -14.86 18.12 5.48
CA HIS A 368 -14.66 19.28 4.62
C HIS A 368 -15.31 20.56 5.16
N ASP A 369 -16.42 20.44 5.89
CA ASP A 369 -17.09 21.54 6.58
C ASP A 369 -16.13 22.26 7.54
N LYS A 370 -15.45 21.51 8.40
CA LYS A 370 -14.48 22.07 9.36
C LYS A 370 -13.20 22.54 8.70
N ALA A 371 -12.76 21.85 7.64
CA ALA A 371 -11.62 22.30 6.85
C ALA A 371 -11.87 23.70 6.27
N LEU A 372 -13.05 23.92 5.67
CA LEU A 372 -13.45 25.22 5.12
C LEU A 372 -13.58 26.30 6.20
N GLU A 373 -14.02 25.95 7.42
CA GLU A 373 -14.01 26.88 8.55
C GLU A 373 -12.58 27.36 8.87
N HIS A 374 -11.63 26.44 8.97
CA HIS A 374 -10.24 26.78 9.26
C HIS A 374 -9.56 27.56 8.12
N TYR A 375 -9.82 27.22 6.85
CA TYR A 375 -9.34 28.03 5.72
C TYR A 375 -9.93 29.45 5.73
N ARG A 376 -11.18 29.64 6.15
CA ARG A 376 -11.77 30.98 6.32
C ARG A 376 -11.12 31.75 7.47
N HIS A 377 -10.72 31.07 8.54
CA HIS A 377 -9.95 31.69 9.62
C HIS A 377 -8.56 32.12 9.13
N GLU A 378 -7.86 31.25 8.42
CA GLU A 378 -6.58 31.55 7.79
C GLU A 378 -6.67 32.77 6.86
N LEU A 379 -7.69 32.83 6.00
CA LEU A 379 -7.88 33.95 5.07
C LEU A 379 -8.04 35.29 5.79
N LYS A 380 -8.74 35.32 6.93
CA LYS A 380 -8.85 36.53 7.77
C LYS A 380 -7.52 36.95 8.38
N LEU A 381 -6.68 35.98 8.75
CA LEU A 381 -5.36 36.24 9.34
C LEU A 381 -4.35 36.72 8.28
N ARG A 382 -4.54 36.32 7.01
CA ARG A 382 -3.68 36.69 5.88
C ARG A 382 -4.11 37.97 5.14
N GLU A 383 -5.11 38.69 5.65
CA GLU A 383 -5.63 39.90 5.03
C GLU A 383 -4.49 40.92 4.77
N GLY A 384 -4.30 41.28 3.50
CA GLY A 384 -3.27 42.22 3.06
C GLY A 384 -2.03 41.57 2.44
N ASN A 385 -1.95 40.23 2.38
CA ASN A 385 -0.92 39.51 1.63
C ASN A 385 -1.55 38.76 0.43
N PRO A 386 -1.60 39.38 -0.77
CA PRO A 386 -2.33 38.81 -1.90
C PRO A 386 -1.74 37.48 -2.42
N LYS A 387 -0.45 37.21 -2.18
CA LYS A 387 0.16 35.90 -2.53
C LYS A 387 -0.42 34.80 -1.65
N GLU A 388 -0.36 34.97 -0.34
CA GLU A 388 -0.81 33.98 0.63
C GLU A 388 -2.34 33.81 0.62
N GLU A 389 -3.10 34.89 0.39
CA GLU A 389 -4.56 34.83 0.16
C GLU A 389 -4.91 33.95 -1.05
N CYS A 390 -4.14 34.07 -2.15
CA CYS A 390 -4.35 33.27 -3.36
C CYS A 390 -4.18 31.78 -3.08
N GLU A 391 -3.15 31.38 -2.34
CA GLU A 391 -2.92 29.97 -2.02
C GLU A 391 -4.01 29.41 -1.10
N THR A 392 -4.46 30.18 -0.12
CA THR A 392 -5.60 29.79 0.72
C THR A 392 -6.87 29.57 -0.14
N TRP A 393 -7.12 30.42 -1.13
CA TRP A 393 -8.26 30.23 -2.06
C TRP A 393 -8.12 29.00 -2.95
N LEU A 394 -6.91 28.64 -3.38
CA LEU A 394 -6.66 27.39 -4.09
C LEU A 394 -6.96 26.17 -3.22
N ASN A 395 -6.55 26.21 -1.94
CA ASN A 395 -6.86 25.15 -0.99
C ASN A 395 -8.36 25.03 -0.70
N ILE A 396 -9.07 26.16 -0.59
CA ILE A 396 -10.54 26.19 -0.46
C ILE A 396 -11.21 25.55 -1.69
N ALA A 397 -10.79 25.93 -2.89
CA ALA A 397 -11.36 25.40 -4.13
C ALA A 397 -11.17 23.88 -4.24
N SER A 398 -9.95 23.40 -3.95
CA SER A 398 -9.64 21.97 -3.90
C SER A 398 -10.51 21.23 -2.87
N CYS A 399 -10.66 21.77 -1.66
CA CYS A 399 -11.51 21.19 -0.62
C CYS A 399 -13.00 21.17 -1.03
N GLN A 400 -13.48 22.20 -1.74
CA GLN A 400 -14.86 22.25 -2.25
C GLN A 400 -15.11 21.24 -3.38
N GLU A 401 -14.14 21.02 -4.25
CA GLU A 401 -14.20 19.96 -5.28
C GLU A 401 -14.34 18.58 -4.64
N GLU A 402 -13.52 18.28 -3.63
CA GLU A 402 -13.60 17.01 -2.89
C GLU A 402 -14.92 16.86 -2.13
N TYR A 403 -15.42 17.96 -1.54
CA TYR A 403 -16.69 17.96 -0.83
C TYR A 403 -17.90 17.78 -1.75
N GLY A 404 -17.76 18.08 -3.06
CA GLY A 404 -18.82 17.96 -4.06
C GLY A 404 -19.81 19.12 -4.03
N VAL A 405 -19.33 20.33 -3.76
CA VAL A 405 -20.15 21.55 -3.74
C VAL A 405 -20.55 21.96 -5.18
N SER A 406 -21.49 22.89 -5.31
CA SER A 406 -21.92 23.42 -6.60
C SER A 406 -20.73 23.98 -7.41
N LEU A 407 -20.73 23.75 -8.73
CA LEU A 407 -19.68 24.25 -9.62
C LEU A 407 -19.55 25.77 -9.57
N GLU A 408 -20.66 26.48 -9.35
CA GLU A 408 -20.65 27.94 -9.17
C GLU A 408 -19.83 28.36 -7.94
N GLU A 409 -19.94 27.64 -6.82
CA GLU A 409 -19.15 27.94 -5.61
C GLU A 409 -17.66 27.65 -5.80
N VAL A 410 -17.33 26.56 -6.49
CA VAL A 410 -15.94 26.24 -6.84
C VAL A 410 -15.36 27.30 -7.79
N ASP A 411 -16.09 27.68 -8.84
CA ASP A 411 -15.69 28.71 -9.80
C ASP A 411 -15.52 30.08 -9.14
N ASN A 412 -16.35 30.41 -8.13
CA ASN A 412 -16.20 31.62 -7.33
C ASN A 412 -14.89 31.64 -6.53
N SER A 413 -14.49 30.51 -5.94
CA SER A 413 -13.23 30.39 -5.21
C SER A 413 -12.02 30.53 -6.13
N TYR A 414 -12.06 29.92 -7.32
CA TYR A 414 -11.01 30.08 -8.33
C TYR A 414 -10.93 31.52 -8.86
N THR A 415 -12.08 32.17 -9.05
CA THR A 415 -12.13 33.59 -9.45
C THR A 415 -11.50 34.47 -8.37
N ALA A 416 -11.76 34.19 -7.09
CA ALA A 416 -11.14 34.90 -5.97
C ALA A 416 -9.62 34.68 -5.93
N ALA A 417 -9.15 33.44 -6.13
CA ALA A 417 -7.72 33.14 -6.25
C ALA A 417 -7.06 33.93 -7.39
N LEU A 418 -7.68 33.96 -8.58
CA LEU A 418 -7.15 34.67 -9.74
C LEU A 418 -7.04 36.17 -9.48
N ASN A 419 -8.07 36.78 -8.88
CA ASN A 419 -8.04 38.19 -8.49
C ASN A 419 -6.91 38.51 -7.49
N CYS A 420 -6.65 37.61 -6.54
CA CYS A 420 -5.53 37.74 -5.61
C CYS A 420 -4.17 37.64 -6.34
N ALA A 421 -4.02 36.70 -7.28
CA ALA A 421 -2.82 36.57 -8.10
C ALA A 421 -2.57 37.78 -9.03
N GLU A 422 -3.64 38.39 -9.55
CA GLU A 422 -3.59 39.65 -10.30
C GLU A 422 -3.14 40.81 -9.42
N ARG A 423 -3.69 40.94 -8.20
CA ARG A 423 -3.29 41.95 -7.20
C ARG A 423 -1.83 41.78 -6.74
N ALA A 424 -1.34 40.55 -6.66
CA ALA A 424 0.05 40.25 -6.31
C ALA A 424 1.03 40.59 -7.45
N ALA A 425 0.55 40.86 -8.67
CA ALA A 425 1.34 41.05 -9.88
C ALA A 425 2.32 39.88 -10.15
N GLN A 426 1.94 38.66 -9.75
CA GLN A 426 2.74 37.44 -9.95
C GLN A 426 2.16 36.61 -11.10
N SER A 427 2.76 36.78 -12.28
CA SER A 427 2.25 36.14 -13.49
C SER A 427 2.41 34.60 -13.49
N LYS A 428 3.38 34.06 -12.75
CA LYS A 428 3.51 32.61 -12.51
C LYS A 428 2.31 32.07 -11.71
N LEU A 429 1.94 32.74 -10.62
CA LEU A 429 0.82 32.35 -9.76
C LEU A 429 -0.52 32.38 -10.52
N GLN A 430 -0.72 33.37 -11.41
CA GLN A 430 -1.90 33.43 -12.28
C GLN A 430 -2.00 32.20 -13.21
N ARG A 431 -0.88 31.74 -13.76
CA ARG A 431 -0.85 30.51 -14.59
C ARG A 431 -1.19 29.28 -13.77
N ARG A 432 -0.63 29.14 -12.57
CA ARG A 432 -0.94 28.03 -11.65
C ARG A 432 -2.45 27.96 -11.36
N VAL A 433 -3.06 29.09 -10.99
CA VAL A 433 -4.51 29.17 -10.75
C VAL A 433 -5.32 28.74 -11.98
N LEU A 434 -5.02 29.30 -13.16
CA LEU A 434 -5.77 29.00 -14.39
C LEU A 434 -5.61 27.54 -14.85
N ARG A 435 -4.43 26.93 -14.66
CA ARG A 435 -4.21 25.50 -14.97
C ARG A 435 -5.06 24.60 -14.09
N VAL A 436 -4.99 24.81 -12.77
CA VAL A 436 -5.73 23.99 -11.80
C VAL A 436 -7.23 24.16 -12.04
N TRP A 437 -7.68 25.39 -12.26
CA TRP A 437 -9.09 25.68 -12.58
C TRP A 437 -9.54 25.01 -13.89
N LEU A 438 -8.73 25.05 -14.95
CA LEU A 438 -9.05 24.38 -16.22
C LEU A 438 -9.16 22.86 -16.05
N GLN A 439 -8.29 22.25 -15.23
CA GLN A 439 -8.38 20.83 -14.91
C GLN A 439 -9.68 20.49 -14.17
N ALA A 440 -10.06 21.30 -13.18
CA ALA A 440 -11.31 21.14 -12.45
C ALA A 440 -12.52 21.25 -13.39
N GLN A 441 -12.55 22.27 -14.26
CA GLN A 441 -13.61 22.47 -15.25
C GLN A 441 -13.72 21.31 -16.27
N LYS A 442 -12.58 20.77 -16.72
CA LYS A 442 -12.53 19.60 -17.62
C LYS A 442 -13.09 18.34 -16.94
N ARG A 443 -12.78 18.10 -15.66
CA ARG A 443 -13.36 17.00 -14.87
C ARG A 443 -14.88 17.18 -14.71
N ALA A 444 -15.35 18.41 -14.54
CA ALA A 444 -16.75 18.73 -14.35
C ALA A 444 -17.57 18.85 -15.65
N SER A 445 -16.94 18.77 -16.84
CA SER A 445 -17.57 19.08 -18.14
C SER A 445 -18.25 20.46 -18.16
N SER A 446 -17.63 21.45 -17.54
CA SER A 446 -18.15 22.83 -17.44
C SER A 446 -18.07 23.58 -18.77
N ALA A 447 -19.05 24.45 -19.03
CA ALA A 447 -19.13 25.29 -20.22
C ALA A 447 -18.07 26.42 -20.27
N GLY A 448 -17.38 26.70 -19.15
CA GLY A 448 -16.37 27.77 -19.04
C GLY A 448 -14.97 27.39 -19.52
N THR A 449 -14.75 26.13 -19.91
CA THR A 449 -13.43 25.57 -20.27
C THR A 449 -12.71 26.37 -21.35
N ASP A 450 -13.41 26.72 -22.44
CA ASP A 450 -12.84 27.44 -23.57
C ASP A 450 -12.31 28.84 -23.19
N ALA A 451 -13.00 29.53 -22.27
CA ALA A 451 -12.62 30.87 -21.81
C ALA A 451 -11.38 30.84 -20.90
N THR A 452 -11.32 29.87 -19.98
CA THR A 452 -10.17 29.67 -19.09
C THR A 452 -8.93 29.25 -19.88
N GLU A 453 -9.11 28.40 -20.89
CA GLU A 453 -8.04 27.94 -21.78
C GLU A 453 -7.48 29.08 -22.64
N ALA A 454 -8.34 29.92 -23.23
CA ALA A 454 -7.91 31.10 -23.98
C ALA A 454 -7.10 32.07 -23.12
N ARG A 455 -7.55 32.33 -21.88
CA ARG A 455 -6.84 33.25 -20.95
C ARG A 455 -5.50 32.69 -20.48
N LEU A 456 -5.39 31.38 -20.32
CA LEU A 456 -4.12 30.72 -20.04
C LEU A 456 -3.17 30.81 -21.23
N GLN A 457 -3.66 30.63 -22.46
CA GLN A 457 -2.88 30.79 -23.69
C GLN A 457 -2.30 32.18 -23.83
N GLU A 458 -3.11 33.23 -23.67
CA GLU A 458 -2.66 34.63 -23.74
C GLU A 458 -1.54 34.93 -22.74
N LEU A 459 -1.66 34.44 -21.50
CA LEU A 459 -0.65 34.64 -20.45
C LEU A 459 0.66 33.87 -20.72
N CYS A 460 0.56 32.66 -21.28
CA CYS A 460 1.73 31.87 -21.68
C CYS A 460 2.48 32.52 -22.86
N GLU A 461 1.74 32.99 -23.87
CA GLU A 461 2.30 33.70 -25.02
C GLU A 461 3.00 35.01 -24.62
N ALA A 462 2.41 35.78 -23.70
CA ALA A 462 3.01 37.01 -23.19
C ALA A 462 4.34 36.81 -22.42
N GLN A 463 4.59 35.59 -21.93
CA GLN A 463 5.77 35.24 -21.12
C GLN A 463 6.80 34.37 -21.85
N GLY A 464 6.50 33.95 -23.09
CA GLY A 464 7.38 33.08 -23.87
C GLY A 464 7.46 31.63 -23.36
N CYS A 465 6.46 31.17 -22.59
CA CYS A 465 6.35 29.79 -22.10
C CYS A 465 5.30 29.02 -22.90
N ARG A 466 5.47 27.70 -23.03
CA ARG A 466 4.47 26.81 -23.65
C ARG A 466 3.42 26.41 -22.62
N LEU A 467 2.22 26.09 -23.10
CA LEU A 467 1.11 25.56 -22.28
C LEU A 467 1.50 24.32 -21.46
N GLU A 468 2.46 23.54 -21.95
CA GLU A 468 2.93 22.28 -21.38
C GLU A 468 4.15 22.44 -20.45
N ASP A 469 4.73 23.64 -20.33
CA ASP A 469 5.88 23.86 -19.45
C ASP A 469 5.42 23.73 -17.99
N SER A 470 5.93 22.72 -17.28
CA SER A 470 5.58 22.50 -15.88
C SER A 470 6.17 23.61 -15.00
N ASP A 471 5.35 24.16 -14.10
CA ASP A 471 5.81 25.10 -13.07
C ASP A 471 6.32 24.27 -11.86
N GLU A 472 7.11 23.22 -12.11
CA GLU A 472 7.60 22.22 -11.13
C GLU A 472 8.52 22.85 -10.05
N GLU A 473 9.02 24.05 -10.27
CA GLU A 473 9.97 24.72 -9.36
C GLU A 473 9.35 25.15 -8.00
N GLU A 474 8.01 25.28 -7.87
CA GLU A 474 7.37 25.64 -6.57
C GLU A 474 6.86 24.42 -5.78
N GLU A 475 6.52 23.30 -6.43
CA GLU A 475 6.16 22.05 -5.71
C GLU A 475 7.35 21.49 -4.92
N GLU A 476 8.58 21.72 -5.40
CA GLU A 476 9.80 21.35 -4.68
C GLU A 476 10.08 22.26 -3.46
N GLU A 477 9.68 23.54 -3.47
CA GLU A 477 9.88 24.45 -2.32
C GLU A 477 8.87 24.20 -1.19
N GLU A 478 7.62 23.84 -1.48
CA GLU A 478 6.62 23.47 -0.45
C GLU A 478 7.00 22.16 0.28
N LEU A 479 7.61 21.20 -0.43
CA LEU A 479 8.11 19.94 0.15
C LEU A 479 9.39 20.12 0.99
N GLN A 480 10.15 21.20 0.77
CA GLN A 480 11.41 21.47 1.47
C GLN A 480 11.25 22.16 2.83
N ASN A 481 10.07 22.68 3.17
CA ASN A 481 9.85 23.41 4.43
C ASN A 481 9.51 22.53 5.63
N SER A 482 9.39 21.21 5.46
CA SER A 482 9.42 20.30 6.61
C SER A 482 10.86 19.89 6.87
N GLU A 483 11.42 20.24 8.03
CA GLU A 483 12.67 19.61 8.47
C GLU A 483 12.52 18.09 8.31
N PRO A 484 13.51 17.39 7.73
CA PRO A 484 13.50 15.94 7.76
C PRO A 484 13.44 15.52 9.23
N LEU A 485 12.29 14.98 9.64
CA LEU A 485 12.16 14.27 10.93
C LEU A 485 13.17 13.11 11.03
N ASP A 486 13.84 12.78 9.92
CA ASP A 486 14.99 11.88 9.73
C ASP A 486 16.31 12.36 10.37
N SER A 487 16.26 13.17 11.44
CA SER A 487 17.39 13.25 12.37
C SER A 487 17.87 11.83 12.71
N ASP A 488 19.19 11.62 12.84
CA ASP A 488 19.86 10.33 13.06
C ASP A 488 19.39 9.65 14.37
N ILE A 489 18.15 9.16 14.41
CA ILE A 489 17.61 8.36 15.49
C ILE A 489 18.33 7.01 15.41
N GLN A 490 19.25 6.80 16.34
CA GLN A 490 19.93 5.51 16.47
C GLN A 490 18.91 4.43 16.83
N ILE A 491 18.63 3.56 15.86
CA ILE A 491 17.85 2.35 16.08
C ILE A 491 18.78 1.37 16.80
N SER A 492 18.50 1.08 18.07
CA SER A 492 19.23 0.06 18.82
C SER A 492 18.77 -1.33 18.40
N ASP A 493 19.73 -2.18 18.05
CA ASP A 493 19.53 -3.61 17.74
C ASP A 493 19.38 -4.46 19.01
N SER A 494 19.51 -3.89 20.22
CA SER A 494 19.49 -4.70 21.46
C SER A 494 18.09 -5.16 21.86
N ASP A 495 17.98 -6.45 22.18
CA ASP A 495 16.74 -7.12 22.64
C ASP A 495 16.38 -6.79 24.11
N ASP A 496 17.20 -5.99 24.81
CA ASP A 496 17.06 -5.73 26.25
C ASP A 496 15.70 -5.11 26.65
N ASP A 497 15.03 -4.41 25.72
CA ASP A 497 13.69 -3.84 25.92
C ASP A 497 12.54 -4.83 25.68
N LEU A 498 12.82 -6.02 25.14
CA LEU A 498 11.84 -7.03 24.74
C LEU A 498 11.70 -8.18 25.77
N GLU A 499 12.72 -8.39 26.61
CA GLU A 499 12.73 -9.42 27.66
C GLU A 499 11.89 -8.99 28.89
N GLY A 500 10.58 -9.20 28.81
CA GLY A 500 9.72 -9.05 29.98
C GLY A 500 8.23 -9.25 29.74
N TYR A 501 7.77 -9.23 28.49
CA TYR A 501 6.34 -9.05 28.18
C TYR A 501 5.72 -10.13 27.28
N ASP A 502 6.43 -11.21 26.97
CA ASP A 502 5.87 -12.39 26.26
C ASP A 502 4.83 -13.18 27.10
N LYS A 503 4.50 -12.71 28.31
CA LYS A 503 3.32 -13.17 29.05
C LYS A 503 2.10 -12.38 28.58
N LEU A 504 1.51 -12.85 27.47
CA LEU A 504 0.11 -12.60 27.14
C LEU A 504 -0.75 -12.69 28.41
N VAL A 505 -1.36 -11.58 28.81
CA VAL A 505 -2.47 -11.60 29.77
C VAL A 505 -3.61 -12.34 29.09
N THR A 506 -3.66 -13.65 29.28
CA THR A 506 -4.83 -14.45 28.93
C THR A 506 -5.98 -13.92 29.77
N GLY A 507 -6.90 -13.19 29.14
CA GLY A 507 -8.13 -12.73 29.75
C GLY A 507 -9.04 -13.91 30.12
N ARG A 508 -8.71 -14.64 31.20
CA ARG A 508 -9.67 -15.48 31.92
C ARG A 508 -10.37 -14.58 32.93
N ARG A 509 -11.59 -14.16 32.61
CA ARG A 509 -12.57 -13.64 33.59
C ARG A 509 -12.65 -14.64 34.74
N LYS A 510 -12.15 -14.27 35.93
CA LYS A 510 -12.50 -14.96 37.18
C LYS A 510 -13.98 -14.68 37.43
N THR A 511 -14.83 -15.66 37.23
CA THR A 511 -16.22 -15.63 37.68
C THR A 511 -16.21 -15.62 39.21
N GLY A 512 -16.46 -14.45 39.81
CA GLY A 512 -16.68 -14.32 41.25
C GLY A 512 -17.97 -15.04 41.63
N ARG A 513 -17.85 -16.05 42.48
CA ARG A 513 -19.00 -16.63 43.20
C ARG A 513 -19.53 -15.57 44.15
N VAL A 514 -20.75 -15.10 43.91
CA VAL A 514 -21.54 -14.38 44.91
C VAL A 514 -21.94 -15.42 45.97
N ARG A 515 -21.59 -15.16 47.23
CA ARG A 515 -22.17 -15.85 48.39
C ARG A 515 -23.55 -15.26 48.61
N GLU A 516 -24.58 -16.10 48.54
CA GLU A 516 -25.89 -15.81 49.10
C GLU A 516 -25.81 -16.08 50.61
N ASP A 517 -26.04 -15.04 51.40
CA ASP A 517 -26.41 -15.17 52.80
C ASP A 517 -27.95 -15.24 52.86
N TYR A 518 -28.43 -16.30 53.53
CA TYR A 518 -29.80 -16.67 53.94
C TYR A 518 -30.71 -17.37 52.92
#